data_AF-A0A3D1B0P4-F1
#
_entry.id   AF-A0A3D1B0P4-F1
#
_cell.length_a   1.000
_cell.length_b   1.000
_cell.length_c   1.000
_cell.angle_alpha   90.00
_cell.angle_beta   90.00
_cell.angle_gamma   90.00
#
_symmetry.space_group_name_H-M   'P 1'
#
loop_
_entity.id
_entity.type
_entity.pdbx_description
1 polymer ?
#
loop_
_entity_poly.entity_id
_entity_poly.type
_entity_poly.pdbx_seq_one_letter_code
_entity_poly.pdbx_strand_id
1 'polypeptide(L)'
;PPIGPTTGWLDKNAMGRRNGATYLTEWNVALKARPRFLLINQWNEFAGQKDGQGYGPKHDGYGDTYSIELSDDIEPTKLHGCGYRGCGGWGYYYMNLTRALMALYRGETPDATLVALSAPLEGATIPSGPVHLGWTLAGAPAKSFTLRMDGRVMVQDYHGEDYRMAAGPGSHTVTLTANGTRSYFDLPYDKLAVRRSKALDATSTIHFSVRPHLNPEKR
;
A
#
# COMPACT_ATOMS: atom_id res chain seq x y z
N PRO A 1 -27.18 4.06 -22.28
CA PRO A 1 -26.86 4.05 -20.83
C PRO A 1 -25.38 4.38 -20.60
N PRO A 2 -25.01 5.29 -19.68
CA PRO A 2 -23.60 5.42 -19.33
C PRO A 2 -23.20 4.13 -18.61
N ILE A 3 -22.32 3.35 -19.25
CA ILE A 3 -21.76 2.11 -18.72
C ILE A 3 -20.51 2.51 -17.95
N GLY A 4 -20.70 2.95 -16.71
CA GLY A 4 -19.61 3.30 -15.81
C GLY A 4 -20.14 3.50 -14.38
N PRO A 5 -19.37 3.15 -13.34
CA PRO A 5 -19.77 3.40 -11.96
C PRO A 5 -20.04 4.89 -11.79
N THR A 6 -21.23 5.25 -11.28
CA THR A 6 -21.69 6.64 -11.19
C THR A 6 -20.81 7.52 -10.31
N THR A 7 -19.96 6.91 -9.47
CA THR A 7 -19.08 7.59 -8.50
C THR A 7 -17.58 7.32 -8.72
N GLY A 8 -17.19 6.43 -9.65
CA GLY A 8 -15.78 6.11 -9.91
C GLY A 8 -15.01 5.67 -8.65
N TRP A 9 -13.87 6.31 -8.36
CA TRP A 9 -13.07 6.08 -7.15
C TRP A 9 -13.80 6.30 -5.82
N LEU A 10 -14.95 6.99 -5.82
CA LEU A 10 -15.78 7.19 -4.63
C LEU A 10 -16.82 6.08 -4.42
N ASP A 11 -16.86 5.06 -5.27
CA ASP A 11 -17.70 3.88 -5.02
C ASP A 11 -17.29 3.18 -3.72
N LYS A 12 -18.28 2.72 -2.94
CA LYS A 12 -18.03 2.02 -1.67
C LYS A 12 -17.20 0.74 -1.79
N ASN A 13 -17.16 0.16 -2.99
CA ASN A 13 -16.38 -1.03 -3.31
C ASN A 13 -15.05 -0.71 -4.00
N ALA A 14 -14.75 0.57 -4.27
CA ALA A 14 -13.46 0.97 -4.80
C ALA A 14 -12.37 0.63 -3.77
N MET A 15 -11.35 -0.11 -4.22
CA MET A 15 -10.20 -0.44 -3.40
C MET A 15 -9.06 0.48 -3.79
N GLY A 16 -8.67 1.36 -2.87
CA GLY A 16 -7.48 2.17 -3.04
C GLY A 16 -6.21 1.34 -2.96
N ARG A 17 -5.09 2.01 -3.13
CA ARG A 17 -3.74 1.47 -3.09
C ARG A 17 -3.41 0.65 -1.84
N ARG A 18 -3.87 1.09 -0.66
CA ARG A 18 -3.66 0.45 0.65
C ARG A 18 -2.19 0.09 0.89
N ASN A 19 -1.31 1.09 0.69
CA ASN A 19 0.15 0.95 0.74
C ASN A 19 0.70 -0.21 -0.13
N GLY A 20 0.07 -0.50 -1.27
CA GLY A 20 0.46 -1.59 -2.18
C GLY A 20 -0.26 -2.91 -1.96
N ALA A 21 -1.05 -3.07 -0.88
CA ALA A 21 -1.73 -4.33 -0.57
C ALA A 21 -2.76 -4.73 -1.65
N THR A 22 -3.48 -3.75 -2.22
CA THR A 22 -4.42 -4.02 -3.32
C THR A 22 -3.68 -4.53 -4.55
N TYR A 23 -2.55 -3.90 -4.90
CA TYR A 23 -1.73 -4.33 -6.03
C TYR A 23 -1.14 -5.72 -5.82
N LEU A 24 -0.68 -6.06 -4.61
CA LEU A 24 -0.25 -7.43 -4.27
C LEU A 24 -1.39 -8.45 -4.42
N THR A 25 -2.61 -8.07 -4.01
CA THR A 25 -3.81 -8.92 -4.13
C THR A 25 -4.12 -9.24 -5.60
N GLU A 26 -4.09 -8.24 -6.47
CA GLU A 26 -4.29 -8.42 -7.91
C GLU A 26 -3.20 -9.28 -8.55
N TRP A 27 -1.94 -9.05 -8.17
CA TRP A 27 -0.83 -9.85 -8.66
C TRP A 27 -0.85 -11.30 -8.21
N ASN A 28 -1.42 -11.63 -7.05
CA ASN A 28 -1.62 -13.02 -6.65
C ASN A 28 -2.51 -13.78 -7.65
N VAL A 29 -3.49 -13.11 -8.27
CA VAL A 29 -4.28 -13.70 -9.35
C VAL A 29 -3.39 -14.01 -10.55
N ALA A 30 -2.56 -13.06 -10.98
CA ALA A 30 -1.64 -13.25 -12.10
C ALA A 30 -0.61 -14.35 -11.83
N LEU A 31 0.03 -14.34 -10.65
CA LEU A 31 1.02 -15.34 -10.24
C LEU A 31 0.44 -16.76 -10.23
N LYS A 32 -0.82 -16.92 -9.80
CA LYS A 32 -1.54 -18.19 -9.80
C LYS A 32 -1.97 -18.63 -11.21
N ALA A 33 -2.54 -17.71 -12.00
CA ALA A 33 -3.11 -18.02 -13.30
C ALA A 33 -2.05 -18.21 -14.41
N ARG A 34 -0.86 -17.61 -14.25
CA ARG A 34 0.25 -17.69 -15.21
C ARG A 34 -0.16 -17.39 -16.67
N PRO A 35 -0.89 -16.29 -16.94
CA PRO A 35 -1.30 -15.97 -18.30
C PRO A 35 -0.12 -15.75 -19.25
N ARG A 36 -0.31 -15.99 -20.54
CA ARG A 36 0.73 -15.71 -21.56
C ARG A 36 1.01 -14.22 -21.72
N PHE A 37 0.00 -13.39 -21.50
CA PHE A 37 0.08 -11.94 -21.58
C PHE A 37 -0.47 -11.35 -20.29
N LEU A 38 0.26 -10.39 -19.72
CA LEU A 38 -0.15 -9.61 -18.57
C LEU A 38 -0.24 -8.15 -18.99
N LEU A 39 -1.42 -7.56 -18.80
CA LEU A 39 -1.63 -6.12 -18.96
C LEU A 39 -1.56 -5.49 -17.57
N ILE A 40 -0.72 -4.47 -17.42
CA ILE A 40 -0.64 -3.67 -16.19
C ILE A 40 -1.31 -2.33 -16.51
N ASN A 41 -2.43 -2.07 -15.83
CA ASN A 41 -3.19 -0.83 -15.93
C ASN A 41 -2.92 0.00 -14.66
N GLN A 42 -2.34 1.20 -14.72
CA GLN A 42 -1.77 1.90 -15.89
C GLN A 42 -0.45 2.60 -15.58
N TRP A 43 0.27 3.00 -16.64
CA TRP A 43 1.48 3.82 -16.48
C TRP A 43 1.13 5.20 -15.92
N ASN A 44 0.46 6.05 -16.70
CA ASN A 44 0.01 7.37 -16.26
C ASN A 44 -1.24 7.85 -17.01
N GLU A 45 -2.37 7.88 -16.35
CA GLU A 45 -3.56 8.61 -16.78
C GLU A 45 -3.92 9.59 -15.69
N PHE A 46 -3.04 10.58 -15.51
CA PHE A 46 -3.29 11.72 -14.63
C PHE A 46 -4.36 12.66 -15.20
N ALA A 47 -5.57 12.13 -15.46
CA ALA A 47 -6.77 12.89 -15.77
C ALA A 47 -7.49 13.27 -14.47
N GLY A 48 -6.75 13.89 -13.54
CA GLY A 48 -7.32 14.40 -12.31
C GLY A 48 -8.35 15.49 -12.60
N GLN A 49 -9.61 15.25 -12.23
CA GLN A 49 -10.67 16.25 -12.39
C GLN A 49 -10.72 17.16 -11.17
N LYS A 50 -10.92 18.47 -11.39
CA LYS A 50 -11.17 19.44 -10.31
C LYS A 50 -12.45 19.11 -9.54
N ASP A 51 -12.56 19.59 -8.31
CA ASP A 51 -13.80 19.46 -7.54
C ASP A 51 -14.98 20.09 -8.29
N GLY A 52 -16.08 19.34 -8.38
CA GLY A 52 -17.27 19.74 -9.13
C GLY A 52 -17.11 19.69 -10.65
N GLN A 53 -16.03 19.08 -11.15
CA GLN A 53 -15.79 18.85 -12.58
C GLN A 53 -15.71 17.34 -12.92
N GLY A 54 -16.21 16.48 -12.03
CA GLY A 54 -16.37 15.06 -12.29
C GLY A 54 -17.51 14.75 -13.26
N TYR A 55 -17.68 13.48 -13.58
CA TYR A 55 -18.79 12.98 -14.39
C TYR A 55 -20.10 12.86 -13.59
N GLY A 56 -21.21 12.64 -14.30
CA GLY A 56 -22.54 12.40 -13.72
C GLY A 56 -23.29 13.68 -13.34
N PRO A 57 -24.60 13.59 -13.01
CA PRO A 57 -25.44 14.76 -12.73
C PRO A 57 -24.98 15.60 -11.53
N LYS A 58 -24.22 15.00 -10.61
CA LYS A 58 -23.67 15.66 -9.41
C LYS A 58 -22.22 16.10 -9.56
N HIS A 59 -21.59 15.81 -10.71
CA HIS A 59 -20.18 16.09 -10.96
C HIS A 59 -19.20 15.53 -9.91
N ASP A 60 -19.54 14.37 -9.34
CA ASP A 60 -18.81 13.66 -8.29
C ASP A 60 -18.24 12.31 -8.74
N GLY A 61 -18.39 11.96 -10.03
CA GLY A 61 -17.78 10.77 -10.61
C GLY A 61 -16.33 11.02 -11.03
N TYR A 62 -15.38 10.55 -10.23
CA TYR A 62 -13.94 10.69 -10.48
C TYR A 62 -13.34 9.42 -11.06
N GLY A 63 -12.84 9.52 -12.30
CA GLY A 63 -12.33 8.40 -13.11
C GLY A 63 -10.93 7.98 -12.72
N ASP A 64 -9.92 8.50 -13.41
CA ASP A 64 -8.59 7.86 -13.48
C ASP A 64 -7.72 8.19 -12.25
N THR A 65 -7.83 9.42 -11.72
CA THR A 65 -7.19 9.81 -10.46
C THR A 65 -8.10 10.67 -9.59
N TYR A 66 -8.39 10.20 -8.38
CA TYR A 66 -9.08 10.98 -7.35
C TYR A 66 -8.13 11.53 -6.28
N SER A 67 -7.30 10.68 -5.67
CA SER A 67 -6.35 11.05 -4.60
C SER A 67 -5.09 10.19 -4.65
N ILE A 68 -4.12 10.45 -3.74
CA ILE A 68 -2.92 9.60 -3.61
C ILE A 68 -3.31 8.15 -3.32
N GLU A 69 -4.34 7.92 -2.51
CA GLU A 69 -4.82 6.56 -2.20
C GLU A 69 -5.70 5.98 -3.31
N LEU A 70 -6.43 6.82 -4.04
CA LEU A 70 -7.41 6.43 -5.04
C LEU A 70 -6.95 6.86 -6.45
N SER A 71 -6.03 6.09 -7.01
CA SER A 71 -5.63 6.08 -8.43
C SER A 71 -4.96 4.74 -8.75
N ASP A 72 -4.93 4.37 -10.03
CA ASP A 72 -4.31 3.13 -10.54
C ASP A 72 -2.99 3.38 -11.30
N ASP A 73 -2.46 4.60 -11.23
CA ASP A 73 -1.17 4.96 -11.83
C ASP A 73 0.03 4.34 -11.10
N ILE A 74 1.04 3.96 -11.88
CA ILE A 74 2.32 3.47 -11.35
C ILE A 74 3.52 4.36 -11.71
N GLU A 75 3.36 5.36 -12.59
CA GLU A 75 4.42 6.32 -12.92
C GLU A 75 4.94 6.97 -11.63
N PRO A 76 6.27 7.05 -11.44
CA PRO A 76 6.82 7.69 -10.26
C PRO A 76 6.39 9.15 -10.08
N THR A 77 5.85 9.48 -8.91
CA THR A 77 5.39 10.84 -8.57
C THR A 77 6.33 11.57 -7.60
N LYS A 78 6.24 12.90 -7.52
CA LYS A 78 7.03 13.67 -6.55
C LYS A 78 6.59 13.36 -5.12
N LEU A 79 7.52 12.96 -4.25
CA LEU A 79 7.22 12.61 -2.85
C LEU A 79 6.72 13.78 -1.99
N HIS A 80 6.99 15.02 -2.38
CA HIS A 80 6.65 16.22 -1.60
C HIS A 80 5.87 17.25 -2.42
N GLY A 81 5.37 16.87 -3.60
CA GLY A 81 4.50 17.74 -4.40
C GLY A 81 3.07 17.72 -3.86
N CYS A 82 2.26 18.71 -4.23
CA CYS A 82 0.81 18.68 -3.98
C CYS A 82 0.03 18.61 -5.29
N GLY A 83 -1.05 17.85 -5.28
CA GLY A 83 -2.05 17.78 -6.34
C GLY A 83 -3.43 18.22 -5.84
N TYR A 84 -4.48 17.95 -6.62
CA TYR A 84 -5.84 18.41 -6.32
C TYR A 84 -6.37 17.96 -4.96
N ARG A 85 -6.14 16.70 -4.56
CA ARG A 85 -6.72 16.11 -3.33
C ARG A 85 -5.68 15.42 -2.45
N GLY A 86 -4.49 16.01 -2.36
CA GLY A 86 -3.45 15.51 -1.46
C GLY A 86 -2.08 16.14 -1.70
N CYS A 87 -1.25 16.10 -0.67
CA CYS A 87 0.17 16.37 -0.76
C CYS A 87 0.94 15.08 -0.51
N GLY A 88 2.02 14.91 -1.26
CA GLY A 88 2.82 13.70 -1.31
C GLY A 88 2.78 13.03 -2.67
N GLY A 89 3.39 11.86 -2.72
CA GLY A 89 3.41 10.98 -3.87
C GLY A 89 3.93 9.62 -3.45
N TRP A 90 3.88 8.66 -4.36
CA TRP A 90 4.40 7.31 -4.12
C TRP A 90 5.82 7.12 -4.62
N GLY A 91 6.41 8.13 -5.30
CA GLY A 91 7.76 8.02 -5.85
C GLY A 91 7.93 6.75 -6.65
N TYR A 92 9.01 6.03 -6.45
CA TYR A 92 9.28 4.79 -7.17
C TYR A 92 8.55 3.57 -6.59
N TYR A 93 7.74 3.68 -5.54
CA TYR A 93 7.21 2.53 -4.82
C TYR A 93 6.46 1.52 -5.72
N TYR A 94 5.47 1.96 -6.50
CA TYR A 94 4.72 1.05 -7.40
C TYR A 94 5.55 0.54 -8.57
N MET A 95 6.49 1.34 -9.06
CA MET A 95 7.46 0.90 -10.08
C MET A 95 8.38 -0.20 -9.52
N ASN A 96 8.83 -0.05 -8.28
CA ASN A 96 9.68 -1.02 -7.58
C ASN A 96 8.91 -2.30 -7.26
N LEU A 97 7.67 -2.16 -6.80
CA LEU A 97 6.75 -3.26 -6.55
C LEU A 97 6.51 -4.05 -7.85
N THR A 98 6.23 -3.35 -8.96
CA THR A 98 6.07 -3.96 -10.30
C THR A 98 7.31 -4.73 -10.72
N ARG A 99 8.51 -4.15 -10.58
CA ARG A 99 9.77 -4.85 -10.92
C ARG A 99 9.96 -6.13 -10.11
N ALA A 100 9.70 -6.08 -8.81
CA ALA A 100 9.83 -7.24 -7.93
C ALA A 100 8.80 -8.33 -8.27
N LEU A 101 7.55 -7.94 -8.54
CA LEU A 101 6.47 -8.84 -8.95
C LEU A 101 6.72 -9.47 -10.32
N MET A 102 7.29 -8.73 -11.26
CA MET A 102 7.72 -9.28 -12.55
C MET A 102 8.85 -10.30 -12.39
N ALA A 103 9.81 -10.07 -11.49
CA ALA A 103 10.88 -11.03 -11.21
C ALA A 103 10.31 -12.32 -10.60
N LEU A 104 9.38 -12.22 -9.64
CA LEU A 104 8.59 -13.34 -9.14
C LEU A 104 7.85 -14.07 -10.27
N TYR A 105 7.15 -13.32 -11.12
CA TYR A 105 6.40 -13.86 -12.24
C TYR A 105 7.29 -14.56 -13.28
N ARG A 106 8.53 -14.12 -13.47
CA ARG A 106 9.47 -14.79 -14.37
C ARG A 106 10.17 -15.99 -13.75
N GLY A 107 9.94 -16.24 -12.45
CA GLY A 107 10.63 -17.31 -11.71
C GLY A 107 12.09 -16.97 -11.40
N GLU A 108 12.48 -15.69 -11.48
CA GLU A 108 13.85 -15.25 -11.20
C GLU A 108 14.16 -15.25 -9.69
N THR A 109 13.14 -15.17 -8.85
CA THR A 109 13.24 -15.12 -7.38
C THR A 109 12.17 -16.02 -6.74
N PRO A 110 12.22 -17.35 -6.95
CA PRO A 110 11.14 -18.26 -6.60
C PRO A 110 10.89 -18.42 -5.10
N ASP A 111 11.89 -18.09 -4.26
CA ASP A 111 11.82 -18.12 -2.80
C ASP A 111 11.50 -16.76 -2.17
N ALA A 112 11.13 -15.76 -2.99
CA ALA A 112 10.88 -14.41 -2.52
C ALA A 112 9.43 -14.18 -2.09
N THR A 113 9.25 -13.26 -1.15
CA THR A 113 7.96 -12.72 -0.73
C THR A 113 8.03 -11.21 -0.72
N LEU A 114 6.99 -10.59 -1.26
CA LEU A 114 6.70 -9.17 -1.08
C LEU A 114 5.59 -9.03 -0.05
N VAL A 115 5.72 -8.04 0.82
CA VAL A 115 4.79 -7.79 1.91
C VAL A 115 4.38 -6.32 1.92
N ALA A 116 3.10 -6.06 2.15
CA ALA A 116 2.55 -4.71 2.31
C ALA A 116 1.67 -4.64 3.56
N LEU A 117 2.00 -3.77 4.49
CA LEU A 117 1.11 -3.35 5.57
C LEU A 117 -0.02 -2.50 4.97
N SER A 118 -1.24 -2.99 5.01
CA SER A 118 -2.43 -2.38 4.39
C SER A 118 -3.15 -1.35 5.26
N ALA A 119 -2.85 -1.31 6.56
CA ALA A 119 -3.45 -0.39 7.52
C ALA A 119 -2.53 -0.17 8.74
N PRO A 120 -2.51 1.03 9.33
CA PRO A 120 -3.00 2.30 8.77
C PRO A 120 -2.39 2.64 7.40
N LEU A 121 -2.98 3.62 6.70
CA LEU A 121 -2.33 4.16 5.49
C LEU A 121 -1.07 4.92 5.88
N GLU A 122 -0.07 4.91 4.99
CA GLU A 122 1.15 5.69 5.15
C GLU A 122 0.83 7.17 5.40
N GLY A 123 1.41 7.74 6.46
CA GLY A 123 1.17 9.11 6.89
C GLY A 123 -0.20 9.37 7.53
N ALA A 124 -1.03 8.36 7.76
CA ALA A 124 -2.36 8.55 8.33
C ALA A 124 -2.32 9.09 9.76
N THR A 125 -3.30 9.92 10.11
CA THR A 125 -3.56 10.33 11.50
C THR A 125 -4.84 9.67 12.01
N ILE A 126 -4.72 8.71 12.92
CA ILE A 126 -5.81 7.87 13.44
C ILE A 126 -6.26 8.31 14.85
N PRO A 127 -7.51 8.04 15.26
CA PRO A 127 -7.97 8.34 16.62
C PRO A 127 -7.22 7.51 17.68
N SER A 128 -7.24 7.98 18.92
CA SER A 128 -6.75 7.21 20.07
C SER A 128 -7.53 5.90 20.24
N GLY A 129 -6.83 4.81 20.52
CA GLY A 129 -7.41 3.48 20.71
C GLY A 129 -6.51 2.38 20.15
N PRO A 130 -6.99 1.14 20.10
CA PRO A 130 -6.26 0.04 19.46
C PRO A 130 -6.03 0.33 17.97
N VAL A 131 -4.78 0.24 17.54
CA VAL A 131 -4.37 0.34 16.15
C VAL A 131 -4.53 -1.02 15.49
N HIS A 132 -5.33 -1.09 14.44
CA HIS A 132 -5.48 -2.28 13.63
C HIS A 132 -4.47 -2.28 12.49
N LEU A 133 -3.63 -3.29 12.46
CA LEU A 133 -2.70 -3.60 11.38
C LEU A 133 -3.26 -4.75 10.57
N GLY A 134 -3.24 -4.65 9.25
CA GLY A 134 -3.48 -5.78 8.35
C GLY A 134 -2.44 -5.81 7.26
N TRP A 135 -2.17 -6.95 6.65
CA TRP A 135 -1.16 -7.04 5.59
C TRP A 135 -1.54 -7.99 4.46
N THR A 136 -0.79 -7.89 3.37
CA THR A 136 -0.92 -8.78 2.20
C THR A 136 0.46 -9.23 1.77
N LEU A 137 0.54 -10.48 1.29
CA LEU A 137 1.74 -11.08 0.74
C LEU A 137 1.57 -11.41 -0.73
N ALA A 138 2.68 -11.45 -1.47
CA ALA A 138 2.76 -12.09 -2.78
C ALA A 138 4.06 -12.89 -2.90
N GLY A 139 4.01 -14.07 -3.52
CA GLY A 139 5.15 -14.98 -3.68
C GLY A 139 5.15 -16.14 -2.68
N ALA A 140 6.32 -16.50 -2.16
CA ALA A 140 6.47 -17.60 -1.22
C ALA A 140 5.67 -17.34 0.09
N PRO A 141 5.17 -18.39 0.77
CA PRO A 141 4.47 -18.22 2.04
C PRO A 141 5.45 -17.86 3.16
N ALA A 142 5.02 -16.95 4.05
CA ALA A 142 5.71 -16.70 5.31
C ALA A 142 5.40 -17.81 6.32
N LYS A 143 6.35 -18.14 7.20
CA LYS A 143 6.14 -19.12 8.28
C LYS A 143 5.47 -18.49 9.51
N SER A 144 5.84 -17.25 9.81
CA SER A 144 5.30 -16.44 10.90
C SER A 144 5.57 -14.96 10.62
N PHE A 145 5.11 -14.09 11.50
CA PHE A 145 5.30 -12.64 11.40
C PHE A 145 5.92 -12.09 12.68
N THR A 146 6.75 -11.07 12.51
CA THR A 146 7.25 -10.23 13.59
C THR A 146 6.82 -8.79 13.34
N LEU A 147 6.18 -8.17 14.33
CA LEU A 147 5.79 -6.76 14.28
C LEU A 147 6.62 -5.95 15.27
N ARG A 148 7.19 -4.86 14.80
CA ARG A 148 7.90 -3.87 15.61
C ARG A 148 7.22 -2.52 15.49
N MET A 149 7.05 -1.83 16.62
CA MET A 149 6.64 -0.43 16.68
C MET A 149 7.74 0.37 17.36
N ASP A 150 8.23 1.41 16.68
CA ASP A 150 9.33 2.27 17.15
C ASP A 150 10.58 1.46 17.58
N GLY A 151 10.88 0.40 16.81
CA GLY A 151 11.97 -0.52 17.07
C GLY A 151 11.71 -1.58 18.16
N ARG A 152 10.62 -1.47 18.92
CA ARG A 152 10.23 -2.45 19.96
C ARG A 152 9.39 -3.57 19.38
N VAL A 153 9.71 -4.82 19.73
CA VAL A 153 8.91 -5.99 19.32
C VAL A 153 7.57 -5.95 20.04
N MET A 154 6.48 -5.90 19.27
CA MET A 154 5.10 -5.94 19.78
C MET A 154 4.58 -7.37 19.82
N VAL A 155 4.88 -8.14 18.77
CA VAL A 155 4.60 -9.58 18.70
C VAL A 155 5.65 -10.26 17.81
N GLN A 156 5.97 -11.51 18.15
CA GLN A 156 6.88 -12.38 17.43
C GLN A 156 6.22 -13.74 17.21
N ASP A 157 6.63 -14.43 16.15
CA ASP A 157 6.13 -15.74 15.75
C ASP A 157 4.60 -15.79 15.64
N TYR A 158 4.03 -14.70 15.10
CA TYR A 158 2.60 -14.55 14.89
C TYR A 158 2.15 -15.25 13.61
N HIS A 159 0.97 -15.87 13.62
CA HIS A 159 0.46 -16.68 12.49
C HIS A 159 -0.86 -16.15 11.88
N GLY A 160 -1.36 -15.00 12.33
CA GLY A 160 -2.57 -14.40 11.75
C GLY A 160 -2.29 -13.53 10.52
N GLU A 161 -3.33 -12.84 10.05
CA GLU A 161 -3.31 -11.95 8.86
C GLU A 161 -3.50 -10.46 9.23
N ASP A 162 -3.89 -10.21 10.48
CA ASP A 162 -4.05 -8.89 11.08
C ASP A 162 -3.57 -8.91 12.54
N TYR A 163 -3.35 -7.73 13.11
CA TYR A 163 -2.96 -7.60 14.51
C TYR A 163 -3.48 -6.29 15.09
N ARG A 164 -3.93 -6.32 16.35
CA ARG A 164 -4.31 -5.12 17.10
C ARG A 164 -3.31 -4.83 18.19
N MET A 165 -2.85 -3.59 18.26
CA MET A 165 -1.90 -3.15 19.28
C MET A 165 -2.31 -1.82 19.90
N ALA A 166 -1.86 -1.58 21.13
CA ALA A 166 -1.98 -0.27 21.75
C ALA A 166 -0.85 0.65 21.23
N ALA A 167 -1.21 1.89 20.90
CA ALA A 167 -0.26 2.96 20.60
C ALA A 167 -0.68 4.22 21.39
N GLY A 168 0.30 4.90 21.99
CA GLY A 168 0.07 6.17 22.66
C GLY A 168 -0.15 7.30 21.66
N PRO A 169 -0.52 8.51 22.10
CA PRO A 169 -0.54 9.68 21.23
C PRO A 169 0.87 9.98 20.68
N GLY A 170 0.95 10.42 19.42
CA GLY A 170 2.21 10.78 18.77
C GLY A 170 2.44 10.06 17.44
N SER A 171 3.63 10.22 16.88
CA SER A 171 4.04 9.58 15.63
C SER A 171 4.72 8.25 15.91
N HIS A 172 4.38 7.25 15.11
CA HIS A 172 4.86 5.88 15.23
C HIS A 172 5.34 5.33 13.89
N THR A 173 6.34 4.48 13.96
CA THR A 173 6.82 3.68 12.82
C THR A 173 6.55 2.21 13.12
N VAL A 174 5.90 1.51 12.19
CA VAL A 174 5.65 0.07 12.31
C VAL A 174 6.35 -0.67 11.20
N THR A 175 7.11 -1.69 11.56
CA THR A 175 7.73 -2.62 10.63
C THR A 175 7.19 -4.03 10.84
N LEU A 176 6.66 -4.60 9.76
CA LEU A 176 6.30 -6.02 9.66
C LEU A 176 7.44 -6.77 8.99
N THR A 177 7.82 -7.91 9.55
CA THR A 177 8.73 -8.87 8.94
C THR A 177 8.01 -10.18 8.69
N ALA A 178 8.02 -10.66 7.45
CA ALA A 178 7.56 -11.98 7.08
C ALA A 178 8.70 -12.98 7.32
N ASN A 179 8.59 -13.78 8.38
CA ASN A 179 9.64 -14.70 8.81
C ASN A 179 9.65 -15.96 7.94
N GLY A 180 10.84 -16.56 7.77
CA GLY A 180 11.00 -17.81 7.01
C GLY A 180 10.94 -17.66 5.49
N THR A 181 10.90 -16.42 5.00
CA THR A 181 11.00 -16.03 3.59
C THR A 181 11.99 -14.87 3.43
N ARG A 182 12.20 -14.41 2.19
CA ARG A 182 13.18 -13.38 1.84
C ARG A 182 12.64 -12.44 0.76
N SER A 183 13.29 -11.31 0.56
CA SER A 183 13.10 -10.45 -0.61
C SER A 183 14.45 -10.24 -1.33
N TYR A 184 14.41 -9.93 -2.62
CA TYR A 184 15.60 -9.51 -3.40
C TYR A 184 15.52 -8.04 -3.83
N PHE A 185 14.46 -7.36 -3.43
CA PHE A 185 14.22 -5.96 -3.75
C PHE A 185 14.01 -5.20 -2.43
N ASP A 186 14.81 -4.17 -2.25
CA ASP A 186 14.43 -3.06 -1.38
C ASP A 186 13.33 -2.27 -2.12
N LEU A 187 12.30 -1.80 -1.42
CA LEU A 187 11.18 -1.09 -2.03
C LEU A 187 11.16 0.39 -1.60
N PRO A 188 12.24 1.15 -1.83
CA PRO A 188 12.30 2.54 -1.40
C PRO A 188 11.37 3.41 -2.25
N TYR A 189 10.97 4.54 -1.70
CA TYR A 189 10.14 5.53 -2.37
C TYR A 189 10.97 6.51 -3.22
N ASP A 190 12.21 6.77 -2.84
CA ASP A 190 13.05 7.85 -3.39
C ASP A 190 13.86 7.46 -4.63
N LYS A 191 13.99 6.17 -4.94
CA LYS A 191 14.80 5.68 -6.05
C LYS A 191 14.29 4.37 -6.63
N LEU A 192 14.71 4.10 -7.86
CA LEU A 192 14.45 2.83 -8.52
C LEU A 192 15.18 1.66 -7.83
N ALA A 193 14.45 0.60 -7.52
CA ALA A 193 14.96 -0.62 -6.94
C ALA A 193 15.74 -1.46 -7.96
N VAL A 194 16.89 -1.96 -7.50
CA VAL A 194 17.72 -2.91 -8.24
C VAL A 194 17.68 -4.23 -7.51
N ARG A 195 17.50 -5.32 -8.25
CA ARG A 195 17.55 -6.68 -7.71
C ARG A 195 18.91 -6.91 -7.07
N ARG A 196 18.90 -7.34 -5.81
CA ARG A 196 20.12 -7.70 -5.08
C ARG A 196 20.49 -9.15 -5.34
N SER A 197 21.81 -9.43 -5.33
CA SER A 197 22.33 -10.79 -5.32
C SER A 197 22.19 -11.45 -3.94
N LYS A 198 22.35 -10.65 -2.88
CA LYS A 198 22.10 -11.07 -1.49
C LYS A 198 20.65 -10.77 -1.12
N ALA A 199 19.97 -11.80 -0.65
CA ALA A 199 18.62 -11.70 -0.13
C ALA A 199 18.54 -10.81 1.12
N LEU A 200 17.39 -10.18 1.29
CA LEU A 200 16.99 -9.33 2.40
C LEU A 200 15.86 -9.99 3.18
N ASP A 201 15.59 -9.49 4.38
CA ASP A 201 14.33 -9.78 5.05
C ASP A 201 13.16 -9.23 4.22
N ALA A 202 12.07 -9.99 4.12
CA ALA A 202 10.85 -9.52 3.52
C ALA A 202 10.12 -8.62 4.53
N THR A 203 10.21 -7.31 4.35
CA THR A 203 9.67 -6.32 5.28
C THR A 203 8.76 -5.29 4.63
N SER A 204 7.82 -4.76 5.42
CA SER A 204 7.01 -3.61 5.08
C SER A 204 7.02 -2.64 6.25
N THR A 205 7.20 -1.35 5.98
CA THR A 205 7.22 -0.30 7.00
C THR A 205 6.20 0.77 6.64
N ILE A 206 5.45 1.21 7.65
CA ILE A 206 4.55 2.36 7.54
C ILE A 206 4.76 3.35 8.69
N HIS A 207 4.43 4.60 8.45
CA HIS A 207 4.41 5.67 9.43
C HIS A 207 2.98 6.17 9.63
N PHE A 208 2.58 6.43 10.87
CA PHE A 208 1.28 7.04 11.17
C PHE A 208 1.37 7.83 12.48
N SER A 209 0.32 8.61 12.77
CA SER A 209 0.19 9.33 14.02
C SER A 209 -1.11 9.01 14.73
N VAL A 210 -1.10 8.96 16.06
CA VAL A 210 -2.27 8.77 16.91
C VAL A 210 -2.63 10.11 17.54
N ARG A 211 -3.90 10.53 17.40
CA ARG A 211 -4.40 11.76 18.01
C ARG A 211 -4.40 11.65 19.53
N PRO A 212 -4.08 12.72 20.27
CA PRO A 212 -4.31 12.75 21.70
C PRO A 212 -5.81 12.62 21.99
N HIS A 213 -6.14 11.90 23.05
CA HIS A 213 -7.51 11.84 23.55
C HIS A 213 -7.87 13.25 24.05
N LEU A 214 -8.73 13.96 23.32
CA LEU A 214 -9.29 15.20 23.83
C LEU A 214 -10.27 14.82 24.95
N ASN A 215 -10.01 15.29 26.17
CA ASN A 215 -10.96 15.15 27.26
C ASN A 215 -11.95 16.32 27.18
N PRO A 216 -13.25 16.09 26.89
CA PRO A 216 -14.22 17.17 26.72
C PRO A 216 -14.51 17.95 28.01
N GLU A 217 -14.08 17.48 29.19
CA GLU A 217 -14.34 18.12 30.49
C GLU A 217 -13.30 19.19 30.92
N LYS A 218 -12.41 19.62 30.02
CA LYS A 218 -11.49 20.76 30.27
C LYS A 218 -11.73 21.90 29.27
N ARG A 219 -12.95 22.45 29.26
CA ARG A 219 -13.26 23.77 28.71
C ARG A 219 -14.02 24.59 29.73
#